data_AF-A0A847EB54-F1
#
_entry.id   AF-A0A847EB54-F1
#
_cell.length_a   1.000
_cell.length_b   1.000
_cell.length_c   1.000
_cell.angle_alpha   90.00
_cell.angle_beta   90.00
_cell.angle_gamma   90.00
#
_symmetry.space_group_name_H-M   'P 1'
#
loop_
_entity.id
_entity.type
_entity.pdbx_description
1 polymer ?
#
loop_
_entity_poly.entity_id
_entity_poly.type
_entity_poly.pdbx_seq_one_letter_code
_entity_poly.pdbx_strand_id
1 'polypeptide(L)'
;MENRQPIGFDRILPDSGILILKVNPKVNEGDGTVEVKIAGGSRNFTNATYKLEMNNRNVFIDKSSGLFHKSNIAIIPLWKEKDKLGVLITTPDRSEAAIKAGRAIQALMDQSSETSDNGQKTLILDAIAAFKSKDFEKSYAIAARGR
;
A
#
# COMPACT_ATOMS: atom_id res chain seq x y z
N MET A 1 6.84 9.33 -1.44
CA MET A 1 6.25 8.08 -1.96
C MET A 1 5.77 8.38 -3.36
N GLU A 2 5.94 7.44 -4.28
CA GLU A 2 5.58 7.61 -5.69
C GLU A 2 4.73 6.41 -6.13
N ASN A 3 3.69 6.65 -6.95
CA ASN A 3 2.89 5.60 -7.57
C ASN A 3 3.38 5.36 -9.01
N ARG A 4 4.17 4.30 -9.21
CA ARG A 4 4.64 3.88 -10.54
C ARG A 4 3.56 3.08 -11.24
N GLN A 5 3.18 3.47 -12.44
CA GLN A 5 2.14 2.79 -13.22
C GLN A 5 2.67 2.54 -14.62
N PRO A 6 2.36 1.40 -15.28
CA PRO A 6 2.88 1.06 -16.61
C PRO A 6 2.20 1.90 -17.72
N ILE A 7 2.37 3.21 -17.66
CA ILE A 7 1.83 4.22 -18.58
C ILE A 7 2.95 5.16 -19.01
N GLY A 8 2.89 5.68 -20.25
CA GLY A 8 3.94 6.55 -20.77
C GLY A 8 5.34 5.90 -20.70
N PHE A 9 6.31 6.64 -20.17
CA PHE A 9 7.69 6.17 -20.00
C PHE A 9 7.84 5.05 -18.95
N ASP A 10 6.91 4.92 -18.01
CA ASP A 10 6.98 3.86 -16.99
C ASP A 10 6.66 2.47 -17.56
N ARG A 11 6.16 2.37 -18.80
CA ARG A 11 5.87 1.09 -19.48
C ARG A 11 7.09 0.17 -19.60
N ILE A 12 8.30 0.73 -19.68
CA ILE A 12 9.54 -0.05 -19.86
C ILE A 12 10.15 -0.48 -18.52
N LEU A 13 9.59 -0.05 -17.40
CA LEU A 13 10.14 -0.34 -16.08
C LEU A 13 9.78 -1.76 -15.65
N PRO A 14 10.67 -2.42 -14.90
CA PRO A 14 10.51 -3.83 -14.56
C PRO A 14 9.48 -4.08 -13.44
N ASP A 15 8.97 -3.02 -12.78
CA ASP A 15 7.99 -3.12 -11.70
C ASP A 15 7.12 -1.85 -11.62
N SER A 16 5.94 -1.96 -11.01
CA SER A 16 4.95 -0.88 -10.90
C SER A 16 4.21 -0.97 -9.57
N GLY A 17 3.96 0.12 -8.86
CA GLY A 17 3.30 0.10 -7.56
C GLY A 17 3.80 1.26 -6.70
N ILE A 18 3.70 1.14 -5.38
CA ILE A 18 4.22 2.18 -4.49
C ILE A 18 5.74 2.06 -4.36
N LEU A 19 6.47 3.07 -4.80
CA LEU A 19 7.89 3.23 -4.56
C LEU A 19 8.11 4.12 -3.34
N ILE A 20 8.98 3.68 -2.43
CA ILE A 20 9.31 4.41 -1.21
C ILE A 20 10.74 4.94 -1.32
N LEU A 21 10.85 6.25 -1.13
CA LEU A 21 12.10 7.00 -1.22
C LEU A 21 12.39 7.57 0.17
N LYS A 22 13.54 7.23 0.74
CA LYS A 22 14.05 7.85 1.97
C LYS A 22 15.01 8.97 1.56
N VAL A 23 14.65 10.20 1.90
CA VAL A 23 15.43 11.40 1.56
C VAL A 23 16.18 11.86 2.80
N ASN A 24 17.50 11.99 2.69
CA ASN A 24 18.33 12.61 3.72
C ASN A 24 18.95 13.91 3.14
N PRO A 25 18.36 15.08 3.43
CA PRO A 25 18.84 16.35 2.87
C PRO A 25 20.16 16.83 3.47
N LYS A 26 20.69 16.15 4.49
CA LYS A 26 21.91 16.55 5.22
C LYS A 26 23.16 15.76 4.83
N VAL A 27 23.10 14.98 3.74
CA VAL A 27 24.28 14.26 3.23
C VAL A 27 25.26 15.24 2.60
N ASN A 28 26.55 14.87 2.57
CA ASN A 28 27.57 15.65 1.89
C ASN A 28 27.35 15.61 0.38
N GLU A 29 27.85 16.62 -0.33
CA GLU A 29 27.89 16.59 -1.79
C GLU A 29 28.68 15.37 -2.27
N GLY A 30 28.13 14.64 -3.24
CA GLY A 30 28.69 13.36 -3.73
C GLY A 30 28.09 12.12 -3.06
N ASP A 31 27.48 12.24 -1.89
CA ASP A 31 26.71 11.17 -1.25
C ASP A 31 25.24 11.28 -1.68
N GLY A 32 24.68 10.21 -2.25
CA GLY A 32 23.30 10.22 -2.76
C GLY A 32 22.27 10.64 -1.71
N THR A 33 21.52 11.71 -1.99
CA THR A 33 20.51 12.30 -1.09
C THR A 33 19.25 11.44 -0.94
N VAL A 34 19.02 10.52 -1.88
CA VAL A 34 17.80 9.71 -1.97
C VAL A 34 18.17 8.24 -2.03
N GLU A 35 17.57 7.45 -1.14
CA GLU A 35 17.67 6.00 -1.13
C GLU A 35 16.30 5.39 -1.46
N VAL A 36 16.27 4.48 -2.44
CA VAL A 36 15.08 3.69 -2.73
C VAL A 36 14.97 2.54 -1.73
N LYS A 37 13.86 2.46 -1.00
CA LYS A 37 13.56 1.33 -0.12
C LYS A 37 12.88 0.23 -0.93
N ILE A 38 13.67 -0.79 -1.29
CA ILE A 38 13.24 -1.90 -2.15
C ILE A 38 12.42 -2.91 -1.34
N ALA A 39 11.22 -3.23 -1.82
CA ALA A 39 10.32 -4.20 -1.18
C ALA A 39 10.86 -5.65 -1.18
N GLY A 40 11.33 -6.13 -2.33
CA GLY A 40 11.72 -7.53 -2.54
C GLY A 40 13.12 -7.92 -2.06
N GLY A 41 13.83 -7.06 -1.33
CA GLY A 41 15.18 -7.32 -0.83
C GLY A 41 16.27 -7.52 -1.91
N SER A 42 15.93 -7.40 -3.20
CA SER A 42 16.88 -7.46 -4.30
C SER A 42 17.68 -6.16 -4.42
N ARG A 43 18.87 -6.20 -5.01
CA ARG A 43 19.67 -4.98 -5.31
C ARG A 43 19.23 -4.28 -6.61
N ASN A 44 18.11 -4.69 -7.21
CA ASN A 44 17.64 -4.20 -8.50
C ASN A 44 16.19 -3.73 -8.43
N PHE A 45 15.73 -3.03 -9.47
CA PHE A 45 14.39 -2.44 -9.51
C PHE A 45 13.26 -3.43 -9.83
N THR A 46 13.55 -4.69 -10.15
CA THR A 46 12.57 -5.70 -10.58
C THR A 46 11.51 -6.01 -9.53
N ASN A 47 11.80 -5.80 -8.25
CA ASN A 47 10.85 -5.99 -7.14
C ASN A 47 10.88 -4.82 -6.15
N ALA A 48 11.12 -3.61 -6.66
CA ALA A 48 11.31 -2.44 -5.81
C ALA A 48 9.99 -1.90 -5.22
N THR A 49 8.87 -2.12 -5.89
CA THR A 49 7.59 -1.53 -5.48
C THR A 49 6.82 -2.40 -4.50
N TYR A 50 6.03 -1.73 -3.66
CA TYR A 50 5.08 -2.32 -2.73
C TYR A 50 3.69 -2.42 -3.37
N LYS A 51 3.02 -3.55 -3.14
CA LYS A 51 1.72 -3.92 -3.72
C LYS A 51 0.86 -4.67 -2.72
N LEU A 52 -0.43 -4.36 -2.62
CA LEU A 52 -1.35 -4.93 -1.63
C LEU A 52 -1.47 -6.47 -1.78
N GLU A 53 -1.52 -6.95 -3.02
CA GLU A 53 -1.70 -8.36 -3.39
C GLU A 53 -0.44 -9.22 -3.16
N MET A 54 0.74 -8.61 -3.05
CA MET A 54 2.00 -9.33 -2.91
C MET A 54 2.37 -9.54 -1.43
N ASN A 55 2.19 -10.75 -0.90
CA ASN A 55 2.44 -11.08 0.52
C ASN A 55 3.75 -10.56 1.09
N ASN A 56 4.85 -10.67 0.33
CA ASN A 56 6.18 -10.27 0.79
C ASN A 56 6.53 -8.82 0.46
N ARG A 57 5.61 -8.06 -0.14
CA ARG A 57 5.81 -6.69 -0.63
C ARG A 57 4.58 -5.80 -0.37
N ASN A 58 3.74 -6.15 0.59
CA ASN A 58 2.48 -5.43 0.89
C ASN A 58 2.64 -4.41 2.02
N VAL A 59 3.82 -4.30 2.63
CA VAL A 59 4.10 -3.32 3.67
C VAL A 59 5.57 -2.96 3.70
N PHE A 60 5.85 -1.67 3.84
CA PHE A 60 7.15 -1.18 4.27
C PHE A 60 7.09 -0.83 5.74
N ILE A 61 8.12 -1.21 6.49
CA ILE A 61 8.23 -0.93 7.91
C ILE A 61 9.55 -0.17 8.14
N ASP A 62 9.46 1.08 8.59
CA ASP A 62 10.61 1.82 9.12
C ASP A 62 10.59 1.78 10.64
N LYS A 63 11.41 0.88 11.20
CA LYS A 63 11.72 0.77 12.62
C LYS A 63 13.11 1.35 12.95
N SER A 64 13.59 2.35 12.19
CA SER A 64 14.89 2.94 12.47
C SER A 64 14.90 3.64 13.82
N SER A 65 15.77 3.18 14.72
CA SER A 65 16.11 3.85 15.97
C SER A 65 17.53 4.42 15.87
N GLY A 66 17.66 5.75 15.92
CA GLY A 66 18.91 6.45 16.18
C GLY A 66 18.85 7.17 17.52
N LEU A 67 20.01 7.67 17.97
CA LEU A 67 20.19 8.30 19.29
C LEU A 67 19.20 9.44 19.59
N PHE A 68 18.65 10.08 18.55
CA PHE A 68 17.67 11.18 18.66
C PHE A 68 16.39 10.98 17.84
N HIS A 69 16.24 9.89 17.10
CA HIS A 69 15.12 9.69 16.16
C HIS A 69 14.63 8.26 16.20
N LYS A 70 13.34 8.06 16.49
CA LYS A 70 12.70 6.75 16.41
C LYS A 70 11.59 6.81 15.36
N SER A 71 11.80 6.12 14.25
CA SER A 71 10.75 5.82 13.29
C SER A 71 9.99 4.59 13.78
N ASN A 72 8.66 4.68 13.76
CA ASN A 72 7.77 3.55 13.99
C ASN A 72 6.61 3.62 13.01
N ILE A 73 6.94 3.54 11.71
CA ILE A 73 6.01 3.78 10.62
C ILE A 73 5.88 2.51 9.77
N ALA A 74 4.65 2.21 9.38
CA ALA A 74 4.30 1.27 8.34
C ALA A 74 3.60 2.00 7.18
N ILE A 75 3.99 1.68 5.95
CA ILE A 75 3.38 2.20 4.72
C ILE A 75 2.80 1.01 3.96
N ILE A 76 1.49 1.03 3.73
CA ILE A 76 0.72 -0.08 3.18
C ILE A 76 0.01 0.43 1.92
N PRO A 77 0.32 -0.11 0.72
CA PRO A 77 -0.51 0.09 -0.46
C PRO A 77 -1.90 -0.48 -0.21
N LEU A 78 -2.94 0.23 -0.61
CA LEU A 78 -4.33 -0.19 -0.46
C LEU A 78 -4.92 -0.57 -1.81
N TRP A 79 -6.25 -0.70 -1.85
CA TRP A 79 -6.99 -0.97 -3.08
C TRP A 79 -6.85 0.16 -4.09
N LYS A 80 -7.08 -0.19 -5.35
CA LYS A 80 -7.08 0.74 -6.47
C LYS A 80 -8.52 1.14 -6.81
N GLU A 81 -8.78 2.43 -6.87
CA GLU A 81 -10.04 2.98 -7.37
C GLU A 81 -9.75 3.67 -8.71
N LYS A 82 -10.13 3.00 -9.82
CA LYS A 82 -9.79 3.43 -11.18
C LYS A 82 -8.28 3.59 -11.38
N ASP A 83 -7.77 4.80 -11.56
CA ASP A 83 -6.36 5.13 -11.73
C ASP A 83 -5.66 5.48 -10.41
N LYS A 84 -6.40 5.61 -9.31
CA LYS A 84 -5.90 6.05 -8.01
C LYS A 84 -5.55 4.85 -7.13
N LEU A 85 -4.30 4.78 -6.68
CA LEU A 85 -3.84 3.79 -5.72
C LEU A 85 -3.87 4.40 -4.31
N GLY A 86 -4.63 3.78 -3.40
CA GLY A 86 -4.65 4.20 -1.99
C GLY A 86 -3.37 3.83 -1.26
N VAL A 87 -3.02 4.61 -0.23
CA VAL A 87 -1.89 4.31 0.68
C VAL A 87 -2.32 4.61 2.11
N LEU A 88 -2.03 3.70 3.03
CA LEU A 88 -2.14 3.92 4.47
C LEU A 88 -0.76 4.11 5.08
N ILE A 89 -0.59 5.19 5.83
CA ILE A 89 0.54 5.39 6.75
C ILE A 89 0.02 5.14 8.16
N THR A 90 0.62 4.18 8.86
CA THR A 90 0.19 3.76 10.20
C THR A 90 1.41 3.29 11.02
N THR A 91 1.18 2.72 12.20
CA THR A 91 2.20 2.02 12.97
C THR A 91 2.25 0.53 12.61
N PRO A 92 3.41 -0.15 12.76
CA PRO A 92 3.58 -1.56 12.39
C PRO A 92 2.57 -2.53 13.01
N ASP A 93 2.17 -2.32 14.26
CA ASP A 93 1.19 -3.13 15.00
C ASP A 93 -0.20 -3.17 14.35
N ARG A 94 -0.52 -2.17 13.52
CA ARG A 94 -1.81 -2.09 12.83
C ARG A 94 -1.78 -2.71 11.43
N SER A 95 -0.60 -3.13 10.96
CA SER A 95 -0.41 -3.45 9.54
C SER A 95 -1.17 -4.70 9.13
N GLU A 96 -1.16 -5.74 9.95
CA GLU A 96 -1.80 -7.01 9.61
C GLU A 96 -3.31 -6.84 9.39
N ALA A 97 -4.01 -6.23 10.34
CA ALA A 97 -5.44 -5.95 10.23
C ALA A 97 -5.76 -5.04 9.03
N ALA A 98 -4.94 -4.00 8.80
CA ALA A 98 -5.12 -3.11 7.65
C ALA A 98 -4.91 -3.82 6.30
N ILE A 99 -3.89 -4.66 6.17
CA ILE A 99 -3.63 -5.44 4.95
C ILE A 99 -4.78 -6.42 4.71
N LYS A 100 -5.23 -7.12 5.75
CA LYS A 100 -6.34 -8.08 5.68
C LYS A 100 -7.63 -7.40 5.22
N ALA A 101 -7.98 -6.26 5.81
CA ALA A 101 -9.15 -5.48 5.42
C ALA A 101 -9.02 -4.90 3.99
N GLY A 102 -7.85 -4.34 3.65
CA GLY A 102 -7.59 -3.79 2.32
C GLY A 102 -7.73 -4.84 1.21
N ARG A 103 -7.24 -6.07 1.43
CA ARG A 103 -7.42 -7.20 0.50
C ARG A 103 -8.87 -7.64 0.38
N ALA A 104 -9.63 -7.59 1.47
CA ALA A 104 -11.05 -7.88 1.44
C ALA A 104 -11.82 -6.87 0.58
N ILE A 105 -11.52 -5.57 0.75
CA ILE A 105 -12.11 -4.51 -0.07
C ILE A 105 -11.73 -4.68 -1.55
N GLN A 106 -10.45 -4.91 -1.87
CA GLN A 106 -10.02 -5.10 -3.26
C GLN A 106 -10.75 -6.28 -3.91
N ALA A 107 -10.83 -7.43 -3.22
CA ALA A 107 -11.53 -8.60 -3.74
C ALA A 107 -13.03 -8.32 -3.99
N LEU A 108 -13.68 -7.59 -3.08
CA LEU A 108 -15.09 -7.22 -3.24
C LEU A 108 -15.28 -6.25 -4.42
N MET A 109 -14.36 -5.30 -4.61
CA MET A 109 -14.37 -4.39 -5.77
C MET A 109 -14.22 -5.16 -7.09
N ASP A 110 -13.28 -6.10 -7.15
CA ASP A 110 -13.03 -6.91 -8.34
C ASP A 110 -14.30 -7.70 -8.72
N GLN A 111 -14.96 -8.33 -7.75
CA GLN A 111 -16.24 -9.05 -7.95
C GLN A 111 -17.38 -8.13 -8.42
N SER A 112 -17.48 -6.92 -7.86
CA SER A 112 -18.51 -5.94 -8.26
C SER A 112 -18.29 -5.35 -9.64
N SER A 113 -17.06 -5.38 -10.15
CA SER A 113 -16.80 -4.96 -11.52
C SER A 113 -17.36 -5.96 -12.55
N GLU A 114 -17.56 -7.21 -12.14
CA GLU A 114 -18.13 -8.29 -12.96
C GLU A 114 -19.66 -8.36 -12.88
N THR A 115 -20.27 -7.78 -11.84
CA THR A 115 -21.73 -7.87 -11.59
C THR A 115 -22.34 -6.50 -11.29
N SER A 116 -23.43 -6.13 -11.98
CA SER A 116 -24.10 -4.82 -11.78
C SER A 116 -25.03 -4.82 -10.55
N ASP A 117 -24.58 -5.33 -9.40
CA ASP A 117 -25.37 -5.37 -8.17
C ASP A 117 -25.22 -4.08 -7.34
N ASN A 118 -26.34 -3.44 -7.03
CA ASN A 118 -26.39 -2.27 -6.16
C ASN A 118 -26.14 -2.61 -4.69
N GLY A 119 -26.38 -3.85 -4.25
CA GLY A 119 -26.07 -4.33 -2.91
C GLY A 119 -24.57 -4.33 -2.61
N GLN A 120 -23.77 -4.86 -3.55
CA GLN A 120 -22.31 -4.85 -3.45
C GLN A 120 -21.69 -3.46 -3.38
N LYS A 121 -22.21 -2.48 -4.13
CA LYS A 121 -21.73 -1.09 -4.07
C LYS A 121 -21.88 -0.49 -2.67
N THR A 122 -23.00 -0.74 -2.00
CA THR A 122 -23.23 -0.31 -0.61
C THR A 122 -22.24 -0.97 0.34
N LEU A 123 -22.01 -2.28 0.21
CA LEU A 123 -21.03 -3.01 1.03
C LEU A 123 -19.61 -2.46 0.86
N ILE A 124 -19.20 -2.11 -0.36
CA ILE A 124 -17.90 -1.49 -0.64
C ILE A 124 -17.78 -0.15 0.09
N LEU A 125 -18.79 0.72 -0.03
CA LEU A 125 -18.79 2.03 0.62
C LEU A 125 -18.72 1.91 2.14
N ASP A 126 -19.49 0.98 2.72
CA ASP A 126 -19.50 0.72 4.17
C ASP A 126 -18.16 0.17 4.67
N ALA A 127 -17.56 -0.76 3.92
CA ALA A 127 -16.25 -1.32 4.24
C ALA A 127 -15.15 -0.24 4.19
N ILE A 128 -15.19 0.65 3.19
CA ILE A 128 -14.28 1.80 3.07
C ILE A 128 -14.51 2.78 4.22
N ALA A 129 -15.76 3.06 4.58
CA ALA A 129 -16.08 3.97 5.68
C ALA A 129 -15.51 3.45 7.01
N ALA A 130 -15.68 2.16 7.31
CA ALA A 130 -15.08 1.51 8.47
C ALA A 130 -13.53 1.52 8.40
N PHE A 131 -12.95 1.31 7.22
CA PHE A 131 -11.49 1.39 7.05
C PHE A 131 -10.97 2.80 7.38
N LYS A 132 -11.64 3.84 6.85
CA LYS A 132 -11.29 5.24 7.09
C LYS A 132 -11.48 5.66 8.55
N SER A 133 -12.44 5.07 9.26
CA SER A 133 -12.59 5.23 10.71
C SER A 133 -11.59 4.42 11.53
N LYS A 134 -10.59 3.79 10.87
CA LYS A 134 -9.54 2.96 11.48
C LYS A 134 -10.07 1.69 12.14
N ASP A 135 -11.28 1.26 11.83
CA ASP A 135 -11.87 0.01 12.33
C ASP A 135 -11.68 -1.11 11.29
N PHE A 136 -10.47 -1.68 11.28
CA PHE A 136 -10.06 -2.64 10.26
C PHE A 136 -10.77 -3.99 10.40
N GLU A 137 -11.09 -4.43 11.61
CA GLU A 137 -11.83 -5.67 11.82
C GLU A 137 -13.28 -5.55 11.33
N LYS A 138 -13.96 -4.42 11.63
CA LYS A 138 -15.29 -4.16 11.09
C LYS A 138 -15.25 -4.02 9.57
N SER A 139 -14.26 -3.30 9.04
CA SER A 139 -14.06 -3.15 7.60
C SER A 139 -13.91 -4.50 6.89
N TYR A 140 -13.06 -5.38 7.44
CA TYR A 140 -12.91 -6.75 6.96
C TYR A 140 -14.22 -7.53 7.04
N ALA A 141 -14.92 -7.47 8.16
CA ALA A 141 -16.17 -8.19 8.37
C ALA A 141 -17.28 -7.76 7.39
N ILE A 142 -17.36 -6.47 7.06
CA ILE A 142 -18.30 -5.97 6.04
C ILE A 142 -17.90 -6.49 4.66
N ALA A 143 -16.63 -6.33 4.28
CA ALA A 143 -16.15 -6.74 2.96
C ALA A 143 -16.24 -8.26 2.74
N ALA A 144 -16.03 -9.07 3.78
CA ALA A 144 -16.10 -10.53 3.70
C ALA A 144 -17.53 -11.08 3.53
N ARG A 145 -18.58 -10.30 3.84
CA ARG A 145 -19.99 -10.70 3.63
C ARG A 145 -20.41 -10.71 2.17
N GLY A 146 -19.72 -9.94 1.33
CA GLY A 146 -20.02 -9.84 -0.10
C GLY A 146 -19.27 -10.87 -0.96
N ARG A 147 -18.46 -11.74 -0.33
CA ARG A 147 -17.69 -12.79 -1.00
C ARG A 147 -18.45 -14.10 -1.13
#